data_AF-A0A959J125-F1
#
_entry.id   AF-A0A959J125-F1
#
_cell.length_a   1.000
_cell.length_b   1.000
_cell.length_c   1.000
_cell.angle_alpha   90.00
_cell.angle_beta   90.00
_cell.angle_gamma   90.00
#
_symmetry.space_group_name_H-M   'P 1'
#
loop_
_entity.id
_entity.type
_entity.pdbx_description
1 polymer ?
#
loop_
_entity_poly.entity_id
_entity_poly.type
_entity_poly.pdbx_seq_one_letter_code
_entity_poly.pdbx_strand_id
1 'polypeptide(L)' 'TSTTELIETKLGKTISLGLGIFWSTRLFIQFFGYSTELWKGKTFETIVHILFSLLWTYLSVVFLWTATH' A
#
# COMPACT_ATOMS: atom_id res chain seq x y z
N THR A 1 -18.78 1.30 -15.59
CA THR A 1 -18.46 2.61 -16.17
C THR A 1 -17.33 3.33 -15.44
N SER A 2 -17.31 3.41 -14.11
CA SER A 2 -16.21 4.09 -13.37
C SER A 2 -14.84 3.39 -13.45
N THR A 3 -14.80 2.06 -13.57
CA THR A 3 -13.54 1.29 -13.66
C THR A 3 -12.79 1.54 -14.97
N THR A 4 -13.52 1.67 -16.08
CA THR A 4 -12.96 1.92 -17.41
C THR A 4 -12.32 3.31 -17.49
N GLU A 5 -12.98 4.32 -16.93
CA GLU A 5 -12.45 5.70 -16.84
C GLU A 5 -11.16 5.78 -16.01
N LEU A 6 -11.04 4.95 -14.96
CA LEU A 6 -9.84 4.94 -14.11
C LEU A 6 -8.64 4.23 -14.77
N ILE A 7 -8.89 3.30 -15.69
CA ILE A 7 -7.85 2.50 -16.35
C ILE A 7 -7.44 3.11 -17.71
N GLU A 8 -8.40 3.66 -18.46
CA GLU A 8 -8.17 4.13 -19.83
C GLU A 8 -7.79 5.62 -19.92
N THR A 9 -8.01 6.40 -18.86
CA THR A 9 -7.69 7.84 -18.88
C THR A 9 -6.34 8.15 -18.23
N LYS A 10 -5.67 9.17 -18.75
CA LYS A 10 -4.40 9.70 -18.20
C LYS A 10 -4.56 10.15 -16.74
N LEU A 11 -5.75 10.62 -16.37
CA LEU A 11 -6.09 11.02 -15.00
C LEU A 11 -6.14 9.80 -14.07
N GLY A 12 -6.81 8.73 -14.49
CA GLY A 12 -6.92 7.50 -13.71
C GLY A 12 -5.58 6.81 -13.45
N LYS A 13 -4.68 6.79 -14.46
CA LYS A 13 -3.28 6.32 -14.28
C LYS A 13 -2.49 7.19 -13.30
N THR A 14 -2.68 8.51 -13.33
CA THR A 14 -2.02 9.45 -12.41
C THR A 14 -2.49 9.25 -10.97
N ILE A 15 -3.80 9.08 -10.75
CA ILE A 15 -4.37 8.77 -9.44
C ILE A 15 -3.85 7.42 -8.92
N SER A 16 -3.83 6.40 -9.78
CA SER A 16 -3.30 5.07 -9.43
C SER A 16 -1.83 5.14 -9.04
N LEU A 17 -1.02 5.92 -9.75
CA LEU A 17 0.39 6.14 -9.39
C LEU A 17 0.52 6.80 -8.01
N GLY A 18 -0.26 7.87 -7.75
CA GLY A 18 -0.27 8.55 -6.46
C GLY A 18 -0.66 7.63 -5.31
N LEU A 19 -1.68 6.79 -5.51
CA LEU A 19 -2.10 5.78 -4.52
C LEU A 19 -1.03 4.70 -4.33
N GLY A 20 -0.39 4.23 -5.40
CA GLY A 20 0.70 3.27 -5.33
C GLY A 20 1.89 3.78 -4.52
N ILE A 21 2.31 5.02 -4.76
CA ILE A 21 3.38 5.69 -3.99
C ILE A 21 2.96 5.87 -2.53
N PHE A 22 1.73 6.31 -2.28
CA PHE A 22 1.22 6.52 -0.93
C PHE A 22 1.25 5.22 -0.10
N TRP A 23 0.69 4.13 -0.62
CA TRP A 23 0.67 2.84 0.08
C TRP A 23 2.08 2.25 0.25
N SER A 24 2.97 2.44 -0.73
CA SER A 24 4.36 2.00 -0.63
C SER A 24 5.13 2.77 0.45
N THR A 25 4.93 4.08 0.52
CA THR A 25 5.52 4.93 1.57
C THR A 25 4.98 4.54 2.95
N ARG A 26 3.68 4.24 3.05
CA ARG A 26 3.07 3.77 4.30
C ARG A 26 3.64 2.43 4.74
N LEU A 27 3.83 1.49 3.82
CA LEU A 27 4.51 0.22 4.08
C LEU A 27 5.96 0.44 4.53
N PHE A 28 6.69 1.36 3.90
CA PHE A 28 8.06 1.70 4.29
C PHE A 28 8.12 2.25 5.73
N ILE A 29 7.27 3.23 6.06
CA ILE A 29 7.20 3.80 7.42
C ILE A 29 6.79 2.73 8.45
N GLN A 30 5.93 1.79 8.07
CA GLN A 30 5.52 0.69 8.96
C GLN A 30 6.72 -0.11 9.47
N PHE A 31 7.69 -0.40 8.60
CA PHE A 31 8.88 -1.19 8.95
C PHE A 31 10.04 -0.35 9.50
N PHE A 32 10.26 0.85 8.96
CA PHE A 32 11.46 1.65 9.25
C PHE A 32 11.20 2.93 10.04
N GLY A 33 9.96 3.41 10.09
CA GLY A 33 9.59 4.62 10.82
C GLY A 33 9.15 4.36 12.25
N TYR A 34 8.42 3.27 12.50
CA TYR A 34 7.95 2.91 13.85
C TYR A 34 8.97 2.06 14.60
N SER A 35 9.11 2.33 15.91
CA SER A 35 9.96 1.52 16.78
C SER A 35 9.48 0.07 16.81
N THR A 36 10.44 -0.86 16.69
CA THR A 36 10.15 -2.30 16.79
C THR A 36 9.60 -2.70 18.17
N GLU A 37 9.83 -1.91 19.21
CA GLU A 37 9.31 -2.12 20.57
C GLU A 37 7.78 -2.07 20.64
N LEU A 38 7.12 -1.45 19.66
CA LEU A 38 5.66 -1.34 19.63
C LEU A 38 4.98 -2.69 19.38
N TRP A 39 5.62 -3.59 18.64
CA TRP A 39 5.03 -4.86 18.22
C TRP A 39 5.87 -6.08 18.60
N LYS A 40 7.20 -5.97 18.63
CA LYS A 40 8.10 -7.10 18.89
C LYS A 40 7.94 -7.60 20.32
N GLY A 41 7.64 -8.90 20.46
CA GLY A 41 7.38 -9.54 21.76
C GLY A 41 5.92 -9.50 22.20
N LYS A 42 5.05 -8.82 21.45
CA LYS A 42 3.60 -8.80 21.70
C LYS A 42 2.86 -9.50 20.57
N THR A 43 2.23 -10.63 20.89
CA THR A 43 1.70 -11.56 19.87
C THR A 43 0.59 -10.92 19.03
N PHE A 44 -0.34 -10.21 19.67
CA PHE A 44 -1.45 -9.56 18.99
C PHE A 44 -0.97 -8.45 18.05
N GLU A 45 -0.12 -7.55 18.55
CA GLU A 45 0.44 -6.44 17.79
C GLU A 45 1.31 -6.93 16.64
N THR A 46 2.05 -8.04 16.82
CA THR A 46 2.81 -8.68 15.74
C THR A 46 1.89 -9.22 14.64
N ILE A 47 0.80 -9.91 15.01
CA ILE A 47 -0.18 -10.40 14.03
C ILE A 47 -0.79 -9.23 13.25
N VAL A 48 -1.21 -8.18 13.95
CA VAL A 48 -1.77 -6.97 13.33
C VAL A 48 -0.74 -6.31 12.40
N HIS A 49 0.52 -6.21 12.84
CA HIS A 49 1.60 -5.67 12.01
C HIS A 49 1.77 -6.47 10.71
N ILE A 50 1.79 -7.80 10.77
CA ILE A 50 1.92 -8.67 9.59
C ILE A 50 0.70 -8.52 8.67
N LEU A 51 -0.52 -8.57 9.22
CA LEU A 51 -1.76 -8.44 8.43
C LEU A 51 -1.80 -7.11 7.67
N PHE A 52 -1.46 -6.01 8.34
CA PHE A 52 -1.40 -4.70 7.69
C PHE A 52 -0.27 -4.63 6.66
N SER A 53 0.92 -5.17 6.94
CA SER A 53 2.00 -5.22 5.94
C SER A 53 1.60 -5.99 4.67
N LEU A 54 0.88 -7.11 4.80
CA LEU A 54 0.34 -7.84 3.66
C LEU A 54 -0.70 -7.01 2.88
N LEU A 55 -1.64 -6.37 3.58
CA LEU A 55 -2.64 -5.51 2.97
C LEU A 55 -2.01 -4.35 2.18
N TRP A 56 -1.07 -3.62 2.79
CA TRP A 56 -0.43 -2.47 2.13
C TRP A 56 0.45 -2.91 0.97
N THR A 57 1.10 -4.08 1.07
CA THR A 57 1.85 -4.67 -0.05
C THR A 57 0.92 -4.97 -1.23
N TYR A 58 -0.21 -5.62 -0.98
CA TYR A 58 -1.21 -5.92 -2.02
C TYR A 58 -1.71 -4.63 -2.69
N LEU A 59 -2.12 -3.62 -1.91
CA LEU A 59 -2.59 -2.35 -2.48
C LEU A 59 -1.48 -1.64 -3.28
N SER A 60 -0.26 -1.61 -2.78
CA SER A 60 0.88 -1.01 -3.49
C SER A 60 1.09 -1.68 -4.85
N VAL A 61 1.11 -3.01 -4.89
CA VAL A 61 1.30 -3.78 -6.14
C VAL A 61 0.16 -3.51 -7.11
N VAL A 62 -1.10 -3.59 -6.68
CA VAL A 62 -2.26 -3.38 -7.55
C VAL A 62 -2.27 -1.98 -8.16
N PHE A 63 -2.03 -0.94 -7.36
CA PHE A 63 -2.06 0.43 -7.84
C PHE A 63 -0.86 0.78 -8.74
N LEU A 64 0.33 0.29 -8.41
CA LEU A 64 1.51 0.49 -9.27
C LEU A 64 1.40 -0.30 -10.58
N TRP A 65 0.83 -1.51 -10.55
CA TRP A 65 0.57 -2.30 -11.74
C TRP A 65 -0.42 -1.56 -12.67
N THR A 66 -1.55 -1.11 -12.13
CA THR A 66 -2.58 -0.35 -12.87
C THR A 66 -2.05 0.99 -13.41
N ALA A 67 -1.09 1.61 -12.73
CA ALA A 67 -0.47 2.85 -13.21
C ALA A 67 0.48 2.61 -14.40
N THR A 68 1.11 1.43 -14.48
CA THR A 68 2.16 1.12 -15.45
C THR A 68 1.67 0.36 -16.69
N HIS A 69 0.59 -0.41 -16.55
CA HIS A 69 -0.05 -1.17 -17.63
C HIS A 69 -1.43 -0.56 -17.90
#